data_AF-A0AB37VXC9-F1
#
_entry.id   AF-A0AB37VXC9-F1
#
_cell.length_a   1.000
_cell.length_b   1.000
_cell.length_c   1.000
_cell.angle_alpha   90.00
_cell.angle_beta   90.00
_cell.angle_gamma   90.00
#
_symmetry.space_group_name_H-M   'P 1'
#
loop_
_entity.id
_entity.type
_entity.pdbx_description
1 polymer ?
#
loop_
_entity_poly.entity_id
_entity_poly.type
_entity_poly.pdbx_seq_one_letter_code
_entity_poly.pdbx_strand_id
1 'polypeptide(L)'
;MDRYLDLLSEKFPSTEDVITEIINLEAILQLPKGTELFLSDIHGEFPAFDHILRIGSGNLKEKIKDLFSEQMTETDISQFTIFTAYPEYALTTDWYKEQDKSQLIHHLIDLLRFTTVKYTRSKVRKGLPKEYSYIIEELLYIDDRINGKKDYVKKIIEQLVLMKEEEKFLTKLAQTIQKSVIDHLHIVGDIFDRGTQAAKVMDRIMDFSSVDIEWGNHDILWIGAYCGSEACLLTLLRIAARYNYLFELEKEYGLNLRPLFSFAHQTYQKNPVFAPKNSKNLSEREQEELEKIHQALSILQFKSEHQLLDRRPEFKMDDRKLLEKIDYEASTIDLEGQLYELKGTCFQTIQPDDPKKFLEEEQKVIDSLMYSFQHSLRMQKHMTFLIEKGGMYLTNNQHVLFHGCIPVDEKGQLLAFELDQSYRGKELLGFFEKQITESAKDLTAKEDLATDLIWYAWSGPFSPLFGKSKMATFERYFLTEPHTHVEKSNPYYHLRDEEWFSEKILAEFDTKEEGSAIINGHTPVKVKKGESPIKANGKVFVIDGGLSKAYQKTTGIAGYSLLCNSYGFQIVTHYPFLPIEQQFAKKSDQTNVKKVIEQQLPRKLNRDTTKGMELQQQITQLKRLLDYRKDD
;
A
#
# COMPACT_ATOMS: atom_id res chain seq x y z
N MET A 1 47.00 -1.05 0.95
CA MET A 1 46.13 -2.16 1.36
C MET A 1 44.71 -1.67 1.37
N ASP A 2 43.88 -2.25 0.51
CA ASP A 2 42.48 -1.86 0.40
C ASP A 2 41.69 -2.58 1.49
N ARG A 3 41.47 -1.90 2.62
CA ARG A 3 40.77 -2.42 3.82
C ARG A 3 39.43 -3.09 3.48
N TYR A 4 38.84 -2.74 2.35
CA TYR A 4 37.64 -3.37 1.82
C TYR A 4 37.88 -4.80 1.27
N LEU A 5 38.97 -5.03 0.55
CA LEU A 5 39.35 -6.36 0.04
C LEU A 5 39.74 -7.30 1.19
N ASP A 6 40.38 -6.78 2.24
CA ASP A 6 40.69 -7.56 3.46
C ASP A 6 39.40 -8.09 4.12
N LEU A 7 38.39 -7.24 4.29
CA LEU A 7 37.08 -7.66 4.83
C LEU A 7 36.34 -8.65 3.92
N LEU A 8 36.43 -8.47 2.60
CA LEU A 8 35.87 -9.45 1.64
C LEU A 8 36.59 -10.80 1.73
N SER A 9 37.90 -10.79 1.98
CA SER A 9 38.71 -11.99 2.12
C SER A 9 38.32 -12.84 3.34
N GLU A 10 37.85 -12.20 4.43
CA GLU A 10 37.30 -12.89 5.62
C GLU A 10 36.01 -13.65 5.29
N LYS A 11 35.17 -13.09 4.41
CA LYS A 11 33.89 -13.71 4.00
C LYS A 11 34.06 -14.85 3.00
N PHE A 12 35.08 -14.77 2.13
CA PHE A 12 35.38 -15.77 1.11
C PHE A 12 36.81 -16.29 1.29
N PRO A 13 37.07 -17.19 2.25
CA PRO A 13 38.43 -17.49 2.70
C PRO A 13 39.33 -18.13 1.63
N SER A 14 38.75 -18.85 0.65
CA SER A 14 39.52 -19.49 -0.43
C SER A 14 39.25 -18.90 -1.81
N THR A 15 40.17 -19.12 -2.75
CA THR A 15 40.01 -18.79 -4.17
C THR A 15 38.78 -19.50 -4.76
N GLU A 16 38.56 -20.75 -4.36
CA GLU A 16 37.41 -21.56 -4.73
C GLU A 16 36.08 -20.95 -4.26
N ASP A 17 36.03 -20.39 -3.04
CA ASP A 17 34.82 -19.72 -2.52
C ASP A 17 34.46 -18.49 -3.38
N VAL A 18 35.46 -17.69 -3.75
CA VAL A 18 35.29 -16.51 -4.60
C VAL A 18 34.79 -16.91 -5.98
N ILE A 19 35.43 -17.91 -6.61
CA ILE A 19 35.03 -18.43 -7.93
C ILE A 19 33.61 -18.99 -7.88
N THR A 20 33.28 -19.78 -6.85
CA THR A 20 31.96 -20.38 -6.69
C THR A 20 30.87 -19.31 -6.58
N GLU A 21 31.11 -18.25 -5.81
CA GLU A 21 30.14 -17.17 -5.69
C GLU A 21 30.01 -16.36 -6.98
N ILE A 22 31.11 -16.08 -7.70
CA ILE A 22 31.03 -15.44 -9.02
C ILE A 22 30.15 -16.28 -9.97
N ILE A 23 30.37 -17.59 -10.05
CA ILE A 23 29.58 -18.49 -10.91
C ILE A 23 28.10 -18.45 -10.50
N ASN A 24 27.82 -18.51 -9.20
CA ASN A 24 26.47 -18.45 -8.65
C ASN A 24 25.75 -17.13 -9.04
N LEU A 25 26.42 -15.99 -8.85
CA LEU A 25 25.86 -14.67 -9.17
C LEU A 25 25.66 -14.48 -10.69
N GLU A 26 26.63 -14.88 -11.51
CA GLU A 26 26.51 -14.82 -12.98
C GLU A 26 25.34 -15.70 -13.48
N ALA A 27 25.11 -16.87 -12.86
CA ALA A 27 23.97 -17.73 -13.18
C ALA A 27 22.62 -17.08 -12.78
N ILE A 28 22.55 -16.44 -11.60
CA ILE A 28 21.35 -15.72 -11.14
C ILE A 28 20.97 -14.59 -12.10
N LEU A 29 21.96 -13.87 -12.64
CA LEU A 29 21.76 -12.78 -13.59
C LEU A 29 21.07 -13.21 -14.90
N GLN A 30 21.20 -14.48 -15.27
CA GLN A 30 20.58 -15.05 -16.48
C GLN A 30 19.15 -15.56 -16.26
N LEU A 31 18.68 -15.61 -15.02
CA LEU A 31 17.30 -15.98 -14.75
C LEU A 31 16.35 -14.85 -15.21
N PRO A 32 15.14 -15.20 -15.68
CA PRO A 32 14.12 -14.20 -16.01
C PRO A 32 13.74 -13.33 -14.82
N LYS A 33 13.45 -12.05 -15.07
CA LYS A 33 12.94 -11.13 -14.05
C LYS A 33 11.69 -11.68 -13.35
N GLY A 34 11.66 -11.50 -12.02
CA GLY A 34 10.51 -11.75 -11.15
C GLY A 34 9.25 -10.98 -11.58
N THR A 35 8.08 -11.48 -11.17
CA THR A 35 6.83 -10.73 -11.39
C THR A 35 6.61 -9.77 -10.23
N GLU A 36 6.53 -8.48 -10.52
CA GLU A 36 6.20 -7.44 -9.55
C GLU A 36 4.70 -7.14 -9.60
N LEU A 37 4.08 -6.90 -8.46
CA LEU A 37 2.68 -6.48 -8.32
C LEU A 37 2.64 -5.11 -7.64
N PHE A 38 1.94 -4.15 -8.24
CA PHE A 38 1.75 -2.81 -7.68
C PHE A 38 0.28 -2.60 -7.29
N LEU A 39 0.06 -2.14 -6.06
CA LEU A 39 -1.25 -1.84 -5.48
C LEU A 39 -1.23 -0.49 -4.78
N SER A 40 -2.38 0.18 -4.72
CA SER A 40 -2.58 1.46 -4.01
C SER A 40 -3.99 1.51 -3.43
N ASP A 41 -4.33 2.53 -2.65
CA ASP A 41 -5.68 2.85 -2.13
C ASP A 41 -6.41 1.63 -1.51
N ILE A 42 -5.71 0.88 -0.65
CA ILE A 42 -6.23 -0.34 -0.03
C ILE A 42 -7.30 -0.01 1.01
N HIS A 43 -7.08 1.05 1.80
CA HIS A 43 -8.06 1.57 2.76
C HIS A 43 -8.68 0.52 3.68
N GLY A 44 -7.86 -0.37 4.23
CA GLY A 44 -8.31 -1.42 5.15
C GLY A 44 -9.32 -2.42 4.58
N GLU A 45 -9.50 -2.53 3.27
CA GLU A 45 -10.41 -3.47 2.60
C GLU A 45 -9.76 -4.85 2.41
N PHE A 46 -9.49 -5.50 3.54
CA PHE A 46 -8.74 -6.76 3.61
C PHE A 46 -9.24 -7.89 2.68
N PRO A 47 -10.55 -8.20 2.56
CA PRO A 47 -10.98 -9.34 1.75
C PRO A 47 -10.62 -9.21 0.27
N ALA A 48 -10.78 -8.02 -0.29
CA ALA A 48 -10.45 -7.76 -1.68
C ALA A 48 -8.93 -7.70 -1.89
N PHE A 49 -8.20 -7.07 -0.97
CA PHE A 49 -6.74 -7.06 -0.97
C PHE A 49 -6.14 -8.48 -0.92
N ASP A 50 -6.57 -9.31 0.04
CA ASP A 50 -6.06 -10.67 0.20
C ASP A 50 -6.43 -11.56 -1.00
N HIS A 51 -7.61 -11.35 -1.60
CA HIS A 51 -7.98 -12.02 -2.84
C HIS A 51 -7.00 -11.72 -3.98
N ILE A 52 -6.71 -10.44 -4.23
CA ILE A 52 -5.77 -10.01 -5.27
C ILE A 52 -4.41 -10.68 -5.08
N LEU A 53 -3.91 -10.75 -3.84
CA LEU A 53 -2.66 -11.42 -3.54
C LEU A 53 -2.71 -12.93 -3.80
N ARG A 54 -3.80 -13.62 -3.40
CA ARG A 54 -3.96 -15.06 -3.62
C ARG A 54 -3.97 -15.46 -5.09
N ILE A 55 -4.60 -14.65 -5.94
CA ILE A 55 -4.68 -14.92 -7.39
C ILE A 55 -3.51 -14.31 -8.17
N GLY A 56 -2.60 -13.59 -7.50
CA GLY A 56 -1.51 -12.88 -8.16
C GLY A 56 -2.01 -11.81 -9.14
N SER A 57 -3.15 -11.18 -8.84
CA SER A 57 -3.89 -10.33 -9.77
C SER A 57 -4.18 -11.00 -11.13
N GLY A 58 -4.76 -12.20 -11.10
CA GLY A 58 -5.06 -12.98 -12.31
C GLY A 58 -3.86 -13.71 -12.93
N ASN A 59 -2.62 -13.38 -12.53
CA ASN A 59 -1.40 -14.07 -13.01
C ASN A 59 -1.41 -15.57 -12.69
N LEU A 60 -2.07 -15.99 -11.60
CA LEU A 60 -2.24 -17.41 -11.29
C LEU A 60 -3.04 -18.14 -12.37
N LYS A 61 -4.18 -17.55 -12.79
CA LYS A 61 -5.05 -18.13 -13.82
C LYS A 61 -4.35 -18.22 -15.17
N GLU A 62 -3.62 -17.17 -15.55
CA GLU A 62 -2.84 -17.16 -16.79
C GLU A 62 -1.78 -18.27 -16.78
N LYS A 63 -1.07 -18.48 -15.67
CA LYS A 63 -0.08 -19.58 -15.56
C LYS A 63 -0.71 -20.97 -15.65
N ILE A 64 -1.87 -21.15 -15.04
CA ILE A 64 -2.63 -22.40 -15.14
C ILE A 64 -3.05 -22.64 -16.59
N LYS A 65 -3.53 -21.59 -17.27
CA LYS A 65 -3.92 -21.66 -18.68
C LYS A 65 -2.73 -21.96 -19.60
N ASP A 66 -1.60 -21.30 -19.41
CA ASP A 66 -0.37 -21.55 -20.16
C ASP A 66 0.09 -23.01 -20.04
N LEU A 67 -0.06 -23.60 -18.85
CA LEU A 67 0.39 -24.96 -18.57
C LEU A 67 -0.62 -26.05 -18.99
N PHE A 68 -1.92 -25.80 -18.82
CA PHE A 68 -2.97 -26.82 -18.91
C PHE A 68 -4.03 -26.56 -19.99
N SER A 69 -3.89 -25.55 -20.84
CA SER A 69 -4.91 -25.22 -21.88
C SER A 69 -5.26 -26.36 -22.83
N GLU A 70 -4.33 -27.30 -23.06
CA GLU A 70 -4.59 -28.50 -23.87
C GLU A 70 -5.25 -29.66 -23.09
N GLN A 71 -5.23 -29.59 -21.76
CA GLN A 71 -5.65 -30.68 -20.85
C GLN A 71 -6.92 -30.35 -20.05
N MET A 72 -7.22 -29.07 -19.84
CA MET A 72 -8.31 -28.57 -19.00
C MET A 72 -9.23 -27.64 -19.79
N THR A 73 -10.53 -27.71 -19.52
CA THR A 73 -11.47 -26.71 -20.04
C THR A 73 -11.30 -25.37 -19.31
N GLU A 74 -11.80 -24.27 -19.86
CA GLU A 74 -11.85 -22.97 -19.14
C GLU A 74 -12.59 -23.04 -17.79
N THR A 75 -13.54 -23.97 -17.67
CA THR A 75 -14.24 -24.23 -16.41
C THR A 75 -13.32 -24.90 -15.40
N ASP A 76 -12.57 -25.92 -15.82
CA ASP A 76 -11.62 -26.64 -14.96
C ASP A 76 -10.46 -25.73 -14.54
N ILE A 77 -9.95 -24.91 -15.46
CA ILE A 77 -8.95 -23.86 -15.18
C ILE A 77 -9.45 -22.91 -14.09
N SER A 78 -10.69 -22.44 -14.22
CA SER A 78 -11.29 -21.51 -13.25
C SER A 78 -11.48 -22.18 -11.88
N GLN A 79 -11.93 -23.44 -11.84
CA GLN A 79 -12.06 -24.19 -10.59
C GLN A 79 -10.70 -24.48 -9.93
N PHE A 80 -9.70 -24.89 -10.72
CA PHE A 80 -8.35 -25.15 -10.22
C PHE A 80 -7.66 -23.87 -9.74
N THR A 81 -7.93 -22.73 -10.39
CA THR A 81 -7.49 -21.40 -9.92
C THR A 81 -8.09 -21.09 -8.54
N ILE A 82 -9.42 -21.26 -8.38
CA ILE A 82 -10.09 -21.00 -7.10
C ILE A 82 -9.59 -21.96 -6.02
N PHE A 83 -9.40 -23.25 -6.33
CA PHE A 83 -8.80 -24.22 -5.41
C PHE A 83 -7.40 -23.79 -4.98
N THR A 84 -6.57 -23.34 -5.91
CA THR A 84 -5.20 -22.91 -5.60
C THR A 84 -5.20 -21.61 -4.78
N ALA A 85 -6.16 -20.71 -4.98
CA ALA A 85 -6.28 -19.47 -4.22
C ALA A 85 -6.90 -19.65 -2.82
N TYR A 86 -7.87 -20.55 -2.70
CA TYR A 86 -8.64 -20.83 -1.48
C TYR A 86 -8.73 -22.33 -1.18
N PRO A 87 -7.57 -22.99 -0.93
CA PRO A 87 -7.55 -24.43 -0.74
C PRO A 87 -8.41 -24.86 0.45
N GLU A 88 -8.39 -24.10 1.56
CA GLU A 88 -9.15 -24.45 2.76
C GLU A 88 -10.67 -24.47 2.51
N TYR A 89 -11.18 -23.53 1.71
CA TYR A 89 -12.59 -23.52 1.32
C TYR A 89 -12.89 -24.65 0.34
N ALA A 90 -12.08 -24.78 -0.72
CA ALA A 90 -12.32 -25.74 -1.78
C ALA A 90 -12.32 -27.20 -1.29
N LEU A 91 -11.49 -27.53 -0.28
CA LEU A 91 -11.47 -28.85 0.37
C LEU A 91 -12.82 -29.23 1.03
N THR A 92 -13.65 -28.24 1.41
CA THR A 92 -14.97 -28.50 2.01
C THR A 92 -16.08 -28.79 0.98
N THR A 93 -15.80 -28.58 -0.30
CA THR A 93 -16.79 -28.65 -1.37
C THR A 93 -16.94 -30.04 -1.97
N ASP A 94 -18.08 -30.33 -2.60
CA ASP A 94 -18.28 -31.60 -3.31
C ASP A 94 -17.38 -31.73 -4.53
N TRP A 95 -16.99 -30.60 -5.15
CA TRP A 95 -16.03 -30.59 -6.25
C TRP A 95 -14.73 -31.29 -5.85
N TYR A 96 -14.19 -31.00 -4.66
CA TYR A 96 -12.97 -31.66 -4.19
C TYR A 96 -13.20 -33.16 -4.03
N LYS A 97 -14.31 -33.60 -3.42
CA LYS A 97 -14.61 -35.02 -3.18
C LYS A 97 -14.61 -35.85 -4.46
N GLU A 98 -15.02 -35.25 -5.58
CA GLU A 98 -15.06 -35.89 -6.90
C GLU A 98 -13.68 -35.94 -7.60
N GLN A 99 -12.67 -35.21 -7.12
CA GLN A 99 -11.33 -35.21 -7.74
C GLN A 99 -10.48 -36.42 -7.35
N ASP A 100 -9.66 -36.89 -8.30
CA ASP A 100 -8.51 -37.76 -8.01
C ASP A 100 -7.43 -36.95 -7.27
N LYS A 101 -7.17 -37.33 -6.02
CA LYS A 101 -6.20 -36.64 -5.14
C LYS A 101 -4.77 -36.74 -5.66
N SER A 102 -4.41 -37.89 -6.25
CA SER A 102 -3.09 -38.11 -6.79
C SER A 102 -2.85 -37.20 -7.99
N GLN A 103 -3.86 -37.10 -8.86
CA GLN A 103 -3.82 -36.19 -10.01
C GLN A 103 -3.75 -34.73 -9.57
N LEU A 104 -4.53 -34.34 -8.55
CA LEU A 104 -4.52 -32.97 -8.03
C LEU A 104 -3.16 -32.58 -7.42
N ILE A 105 -2.50 -33.51 -6.72
CA ILE A 105 -1.13 -33.34 -6.24
C ILE A 105 -0.17 -33.14 -7.42
N HIS A 106 -0.26 -33.99 -8.45
CA HIS A 106 0.57 -33.84 -9.66
C HIS A 106 0.38 -32.48 -10.32
N HIS A 107 -0.86 -32.04 -10.56
CA HIS A 107 -1.15 -30.75 -11.18
C HIS A 107 -0.57 -29.58 -10.37
N LEU A 108 -0.68 -29.59 -9.04
CA LEU A 108 -0.07 -28.53 -8.22
C LEU A 108 1.48 -28.59 -8.24
N ILE A 109 2.09 -29.77 -8.28
CA ILE A 109 3.55 -29.89 -8.41
C ILE A 109 4.02 -29.35 -9.76
N ASP A 110 3.33 -29.68 -10.84
CA ASP A 110 3.65 -29.16 -12.18
C ASP A 110 3.45 -27.64 -12.25
N LEU A 111 2.38 -27.13 -11.65
CA LEU A 111 2.14 -25.69 -11.53
C LEU A 111 3.26 -25.01 -10.71
N LEU A 112 3.65 -25.57 -9.57
CA LEU A 112 4.76 -25.04 -8.77
C LEU A 112 6.08 -25.07 -9.54
N ARG A 113 6.36 -26.16 -10.27
CA ARG A 113 7.55 -26.25 -11.14
C ARG A 113 7.53 -25.14 -12.18
N PHE A 114 6.38 -24.90 -12.83
CA PHE A 114 6.20 -23.86 -13.84
C PHE A 114 6.33 -22.44 -13.27
N THR A 115 5.74 -22.15 -12.11
CA THR A 115 5.81 -20.82 -11.49
C THR A 115 7.20 -20.49 -10.97
N THR A 116 8.00 -21.50 -10.61
CA THR A 116 9.31 -21.34 -10.00
C THR A 116 10.51 -21.42 -10.94
N VAL A 117 10.31 -21.67 -12.25
CA VAL A 117 11.39 -21.73 -13.27
C VAL A 117 12.34 -20.53 -13.25
N LYS A 118 11.85 -19.36 -12.83
CA LYS A 118 12.61 -18.11 -12.75
C LYS A 118 13.40 -17.92 -11.44
N TYR A 119 13.34 -18.87 -10.51
CA TYR A 119 13.98 -18.78 -9.20
C TYR A 119 15.06 -19.84 -9.04
N THR A 120 16.07 -19.54 -8.23
CA THR A 120 17.07 -20.54 -7.84
C THR A 120 16.44 -21.59 -6.93
N ARG A 121 17.00 -22.80 -6.94
CA ARG A 121 16.60 -23.87 -6.00
C ARG A 121 16.65 -23.41 -4.54
N SER A 122 17.66 -22.62 -4.17
CA SER A 122 17.80 -22.05 -2.82
C SER A 122 16.63 -21.13 -2.47
N LYS A 123 16.20 -20.26 -3.38
CA LYS A 123 15.04 -19.38 -3.18
C LYS A 123 13.75 -20.19 -3.03
N VAL A 124 13.52 -21.18 -3.89
CA VAL A 124 12.34 -22.07 -3.81
C VAL A 124 12.33 -22.79 -2.46
N ARG A 125 13.44 -23.43 -2.08
CA ARG A 125 13.56 -24.20 -0.83
C ARG A 125 13.25 -23.36 0.41
N LYS A 126 13.72 -22.11 0.46
CA LYS A 126 13.42 -21.18 1.58
C LYS A 126 11.94 -20.84 1.70
N GLY A 127 11.19 -20.91 0.60
CA GLY A 127 9.75 -20.66 0.56
C GLY A 127 8.88 -21.89 0.82
N LEU A 128 9.47 -23.10 0.88
CA LEU A 128 8.72 -24.34 1.10
C LEU A 128 8.27 -24.49 2.57
N PRO A 129 7.11 -25.12 2.83
CA PRO A 129 6.68 -25.49 4.17
C PRO A 129 7.71 -26.45 4.80
N LYS A 130 8.11 -26.20 6.06
CA LYS A 130 9.15 -27.01 6.74
C LYS A 130 8.77 -28.48 6.79
N GLU A 131 7.50 -28.75 7.11
CA GLU A 131 6.91 -30.08 7.28
C GLU A 131 6.92 -30.93 6.00
N TYR A 132 6.86 -30.31 4.81
CA TYR A 132 6.81 -31.03 3.52
C TYR A 132 7.96 -30.68 2.58
N SER A 133 8.94 -29.88 3.02
CA SER A 133 10.04 -29.37 2.20
C SER A 133 10.75 -30.48 1.43
N TYR A 134 11.16 -31.56 2.12
CA TYR A 134 11.79 -32.72 1.51
C TYR A 134 10.92 -33.37 0.42
N ILE A 135 9.64 -33.62 0.74
CA ILE A 135 8.70 -34.27 -0.19
C ILE A 135 8.50 -33.42 -1.44
N ILE A 136 8.29 -32.11 -1.28
CA ILE A 136 8.10 -31.20 -2.39
C ILE A 136 9.38 -31.10 -3.25
N GLU A 137 10.58 -31.07 -2.64
CA GLU A 137 11.84 -31.09 -3.39
C GLU A 137 12.00 -32.36 -4.24
N GLU A 138 11.70 -33.54 -3.68
CA GLU A 138 11.73 -34.80 -4.43
C GLU A 138 10.76 -34.74 -5.62
N LEU A 139 9.53 -34.28 -5.41
CA LEU A 139 8.53 -34.19 -6.48
C LEU A 139 8.85 -33.12 -7.55
N LEU A 140 9.52 -32.04 -7.17
CA LEU A 140 9.88 -30.96 -8.10
C LEU A 140 11.02 -31.34 -9.04
N TYR A 141 12.08 -31.97 -8.51
CA TYR A 141 13.36 -32.12 -9.21
C TYR A 141 13.64 -33.53 -9.72
N ILE A 142 12.86 -34.53 -9.34
CA ILE A 142 12.99 -35.87 -9.90
C ILE A 142 12.54 -35.85 -11.36
N ASP A 143 13.43 -36.34 -12.23
CA ASP A 143 13.11 -36.64 -13.62
C ASP A 143 12.34 -37.98 -13.70
N ASP A 144 11.04 -37.89 -13.93
CA ASP A 144 10.11 -39.02 -14.02
C ASP A 144 10.19 -39.76 -15.36
N ARG A 145 11.01 -39.28 -16.31
CA ARG A 145 11.31 -39.96 -17.58
C ARG A 145 12.30 -41.13 -17.41
N ILE A 146 12.98 -41.20 -16.25
CA ILE A 146 13.90 -42.29 -15.92
C ILE A 146 13.11 -43.45 -15.30
N ASN A 147 13.12 -44.61 -15.97
CA ASN A 147 12.48 -45.83 -15.46
C ASN A 147 12.95 -46.15 -14.03
N GLY A 148 12.00 -46.40 -13.13
CA GLY A 148 12.22 -46.59 -11.68
C GLY A 148 11.99 -45.34 -10.82
N LYS A 149 12.26 -44.13 -11.33
CA LYS A 149 11.96 -42.87 -10.62
C LYS A 149 10.47 -42.50 -10.70
N LYS A 150 9.79 -42.92 -11.76
CA LYS A 150 8.33 -42.77 -11.90
C LYS A 150 7.57 -43.53 -10.81
N ASP A 151 7.94 -44.78 -10.55
CA ASP A 151 7.32 -45.59 -9.50
C ASP A 151 7.63 -45.04 -8.10
N TYR A 152 8.83 -44.47 -7.92
CA TYR A 152 9.21 -43.77 -6.69
C TYR A 152 8.31 -42.55 -6.40
N VAL A 153 8.14 -41.65 -7.38
CA VAL A 153 7.24 -40.48 -7.27
C VAL A 153 5.80 -40.92 -7.01
N LYS A 154 5.33 -41.93 -7.75
CA LYS A 154 3.99 -42.49 -7.55
C LYS A 154 3.83 -43.01 -6.13
N LYS A 155 4.83 -43.72 -5.59
CA LYS A 155 4.76 -44.27 -4.24
C LYS A 155 4.69 -43.19 -3.17
N ILE A 156 5.43 -42.08 -3.32
CA ILE A 156 5.33 -40.93 -2.41
C ILE A 156 3.88 -40.43 -2.35
N ILE A 157 3.27 -40.19 -3.51
CA ILE A 157 1.91 -39.66 -3.60
C ILE A 157 0.89 -40.65 -3.04
N GLU A 158 1.01 -41.93 -3.39
CA GLU A 158 0.18 -43.00 -2.82
C GLU A 158 0.28 -43.06 -1.29
N GLN A 159 1.48 -42.86 -0.72
CA GLN A 159 1.65 -42.84 0.74
C GLN A 159 1.01 -41.60 1.39
N LEU A 160 1.10 -40.42 0.76
CA LEU A 160 0.42 -39.22 1.27
C LEU A 160 -1.09 -39.44 1.40
N VAL A 161 -1.71 -40.02 0.37
CA VAL A 161 -3.15 -40.32 0.35
C VAL A 161 -3.49 -41.46 1.32
N LEU A 162 -2.68 -42.52 1.37
CA LEU A 162 -2.91 -43.64 2.29
C LEU A 162 -2.85 -43.20 3.76
N MET A 163 -1.95 -42.26 4.09
CA MET A 163 -1.78 -41.71 5.43
C MET A 163 -2.77 -40.57 5.75
N LYS A 164 -3.66 -40.19 4.81
CA LYS A 164 -4.63 -39.11 4.98
C LYS A 164 -4.00 -37.74 5.24
N GLU A 165 -2.84 -37.49 4.64
CA GLU A 165 -2.10 -36.22 4.76
C GLU A 165 -2.26 -35.33 3.51
N GLU A 166 -2.99 -35.78 2.50
CA GLU A 166 -3.17 -35.08 1.22
C GLU A 166 -3.81 -33.69 1.37
N GLU A 167 -4.78 -33.50 2.24
CA GLU A 167 -5.47 -32.20 2.41
C GLU A 167 -4.52 -31.11 2.92
N LYS A 168 -3.72 -31.44 3.94
CA LYS A 168 -2.70 -30.54 4.48
C LYS A 168 -1.60 -30.29 3.45
N PHE A 169 -1.15 -31.34 2.76
CA PHE A 169 -0.13 -31.24 1.71
C PHE A 169 -0.58 -30.32 0.58
N LEU A 170 -1.78 -30.54 0.03
CA LEU A 170 -2.40 -29.71 -1.02
C LEU A 170 -2.54 -28.25 -0.58
N THR A 171 -3.00 -28.01 0.65
CA THR A 171 -3.13 -26.66 1.21
C THR A 171 -1.78 -25.94 1.24
N LYS A 172 -0.75 -26.59 1.78
CA LYS A 172 0.60 -26.00 1.86
C LYS A 172 1.24 -25.79 0.50
N LEU A 173 0.98 -26.70 -0.44
CA LEU A 173 1.47 -26.60 -1.81
C LEU A 173 0.81 -25.43 -2.56
N ALA A 174 -0.51 -25.29 -2.45
CA ALA A 174 -1.26 -24.16 -2.98
C ALA A 174 -0.78 -22.82 -2.41
N GLN A 175 -0.60 -22.73 -1.08
CA GLN A 175 -0.05 -21.54 -0.42
C GLN A 175 1.38 -21.21 -0.92
N THR A 176 2.21 -22.21 -1.19
CA THR A 176 3.55 -22.02 -1.77
C THR A 176 3.47 -21.46 -3.18
N ILE A 177 2.55 -21.97 -4.00
CA ILE A 177 2.31 -21.47 -5.35
C ILE A 177 1.87 -20.01 -5.31
N GLN A 178 0.91 -19.65 -4.45
CA GLN A 178 0.47 -18.26 -4.26
C GLN A 178 1.67 -17.32 -3.99
N LYS A 179 2.56 -17.71 -3.07
CA LYS A 179 3.78 -16.95 -2.73
C LYS A 179 4.80 -16.90 -3.88
N SER A 180 4.79 -17.85 -4.80
CA SER A 180 5.73 -17.90 -5.94
C SER A 180 5.29 -17.07 -7.15
N VAL A 181 3.99 -16.77 -7.26
CA VAL A 181 3.38 -16.07 -8.41
C VAL A 181 3.74 -14.58 -8.42
N ILE A 182 3.87 -13.98 -7.23
CA ILE A 182 4.33 -12.60 -7.03
C ILE A 182 5.72 -12.66 -6.40
N ASP A 183 6.71 -12.08 -7.07
CA ASP A 183 8.08 -12.03 -6.58
C ASP A 183 8.31 -10.86 -5.61
N HIS A 184 7.70 -9.71 -5.92
CA HIS A 184 7.82 -8.48 -5.17
C HIS A 184 6.51 -7.71 -5.18
N LEU A 185 6.17 -7.11 -4.04
CA LEU A 185 4.94 -6.34 -3.84
C LEU A 185 5.30 -4.86 -3.63
N HIS A 186 4.79 -3.99 -4.49
CA HIS A 186 4.89 -2.54 -4.34
C HIS A 186 3.55 -2.02 -3.80
N ILE A 187 3.57 -1.35 -2.65
CA ILE A 187 2.40 -0.69 -2.08
C ILE A 187 2.55 0.82 -2.26
N VAL A 188 1.91 1.36 -3.30
CA VAL A 188 1.97 2.78 -3.66
C VAL A 188 0.92 3.56 -2.86
N GLY A 189 0.94 3.42 -1.54
CA GLY A 189 0.22 4.25 -0.57
C GLY A 189 -1.23 3.90 -0.29
N ASP A 190 -1.75 4.58 0.74
CA ASP A 190 -3.12 4.56 1.24
C ASP A 190 -3.58 3.16 1.73
N ILE A 191 -2.83 2.62 2.68
CA ILE A 191 -3.13 1.37 3.36
C ILE A 191 -4.29 1.55 4.35
N PHE A 192 -4.30 2.67 5.07
CA PHE A 192 -5.21 2.93 6.18
C PHE A 192 -6.48 3.71 5.80
N ASP A 193 -7.36 3.86 6.80
CA ASP A 193 -8.62 4.59 6.79
C ASP A 193 -9.73 4.01 5.89
N ARG A 194 -10.96 4.45 6.15
CA ARG A 194 -12.23 4.10 5.47
C ARG A 194 -12.72 2.66 5.68
N GLY A 195 -11.86 1.66 5.64
CA GLY A 195 -12.18 0.26 5.92
C GLY A 195 -11.83 -0.17 7.35
N THR A 196 -12.46 -1.24 7.82
CA THR A 196 -12.37 -1.69 9.22
C THR A 196 -11.25 -2.69 9.50
N GLN A 197 -10.52 -3.14 8.49
CA GLN A 197 -9.56 -4.26 8.61
C GLN A 197 -8.12 -3.88 8.26
N ALA A 198 -7.74 -2.60 8.43
CA ALA A 198 -6.38 -2.12 8.17
C ALA A 198 -5.29 -2.91 8.93
N ALA A 199 -5.58 -3.34 10.17
CA ALA A 199 -4.65 -4.14 10.95
C ALA A 199 -4.34 -5.51 10.29
N LYS A 200 -5.33 -6.16 9.67
CA LYS A 200 -5.13 -7.40 8.91
C LYS A 200 -4.39 -7.17 7.61
N VAL A 201 -4.63 -6.03 6.95
CA VAL A 201 -3.88 -5.63 5.75
C VAL A 201 -2.39 -5.51 6.10
N MET A 202 -2.05 -4.79 7.17
CA MET A 202 -0.67 -4.66 7.62
C MET A 202 -0.04 -6.02 7.98
N ASP A 203 -0.72 -6.87 8.75
CA ASP A 203 -0.19 -8.21 9.05
C ASP A 203 0.08 -9.03 7.77
N ARG A 204 -0.78 -8.88 6.77
CA ARG A 204 -0.63 -9.58 5.48
C ARG A 204 0.52 -9.02 4.64
N ILE A 205 0.73 -7.71 4.63
CA ILE A 205 1.89 -7.05 4.00
C ILE A 205 3.18 -7.50 4.70
N MET A 206 3.19 -7.57 6.03
CA MET A 206 4.37 -8.00 6.80
C MET A 206 4.74 -9.48 6.61
N ASP A 207 3.80 -10.35 6.20
CA ASP A 207 4.08 -11.76 5.83
C ASP A 207 4.72 -11.90 4.45
N PHE A 208 4.74 -10.85 3.63
CA PHE A 208 5.37 -10.89 2.30
C PHE A 208 6.90 -10.84 2.40
N SER A 209 7.56 -11.68 1.62
CA SER A 209 9.04 -11.82 1.69
C SER A 209 9.80 -10.64 1.06
N SER A 210 9.17 -9.91 0.14
CA SER A 210 9.77 -8.79 -0.57
C SER A 210 8.69 -7.76 -0.84
N VAL A 211 8.84 -6.59 -0.20
CA VAL A 211 7.87 -5.49 -0.26
C VAL A 211 8.57 -4.16 -0.04
N ASP A 212 8.10 -3.15 -0.74
CA ASP A 212 8.33 -1.72 -0.49
C ASP A 212 7.00 -0.96 -0.44
N ILE A 213 7.04 0.24 0.14
CA ILE A 213 5.87 1.07 0.38
C ILE A 213 6.20 2.53 0.00
N GLU A 214 5.40 3.15 -0.84
CA GLU A 214 5.39 4.61 -0.98
C GLU A 214 4.26 5.16 -0.12
N TRP A 215 4.57 6.00 0.86
CA TRP A 215 3.54 6.48 1.78
C TRP A 215 2.46 7.28 1.05
N GLY A 216 1.21 6.95 1.36
CA GLY A 216 0.05 7.74 0.97
C GLY A 216 -0.28 8.85 1.96
N ASN A 217 -1.21 9.71 1.58
CA ASN A 217 -1.66 10.79 2.47
C ASN A 217 -2.38 10.23 3.70
N HIS A 218 -3.09 9.11 3.59
CA HIS A 218 -3.68 8.47 4.76
C HIS A 218 -2.62 7.80 5.66
N ASP A 219 -1.55 7.27 5.08
CA ASP A 219 -0.49 6.60 5.85
C ASP A 219 0.29 7.60 6.72
N ILE A 220 0.60 8.79 6.20
CA ILE A 220 1.31 9.82 6.97
C ILE A 220 0.53 10.34 8.19
N LEU A 221 -0.81 10.27 8.19
CA LEU A 221 -1.60 10.62 9.38
C LEU A 221 -1.34 9.62 10.52
N TRP A 222 -1.22 8.34 10.18
CA TRP A 222 -0.92 7.28 11.14
C TRP A 222 0.53 7.38 11.63
N ILE A 223 1.47 7.62 10.71
CA ILE A 223 2.88 7.86 11.06
C ILE A 223 3.01 9.10 11.95
N GLY A 224 2.36 10.21 11.60
CA GLY A 224 2.40 11.44 12.39
C GLY A 224 1.77 11.29 13.77
N ALA A 225 0.63 10.60 13.87
CA ALA A 225 0.03 10.27 15.16
C ALA A 225 0.97 9.43 16.03
N TYR A 226 1.68 8.46 15.43
CA TYR A 226 2.68 7.66 16.13
C TYR A 226 3.89 8.49 16.58
N CYS A 227 4.35 9.41 15.74
CA CYS A 227 5.50 10.27 16.05
C CYS A 227 5.19 11.42 17.03
N GLY A 228 3.94 11.57 17.50
CA GLY A 228 3.57 12.54 18.53
C GLY A 228 2.75 13.74 18.02
N SER A 229 2.41 13.80 16.73
CA SER A 229 1.60 14.89 16.17
C SER A 229 0.13 14.76 16.61
N GLU A 230 -0.28 15.66 17.49
CA GLU A 230 -1.67 15.75 17.97
C GLU A 230 -2.64 16.07 16.82
N ALA A 231 -2.25 16.94 15.89
CA ALA A 231 -3.07 17.29 14.72
C ALA A 231 -3.33 16.08 13.81
N CYS A 232 -2.31 15.24 13.59
CA CYS A 232 -2.47 13.98 12.86
C CYS A 232 -3.36 12.98 13.61
N LEU A 233 -3.14 12.78 14.91
CA LEU A 233 -3.94 11.88 15.75
C LEU A 233 -5.43 12.25 15.72
N LEU A 234 -5.73 13.53 15.94
CA LEU A 234 -7.11 14.04 15.95
C LEU A 234 -7.76 13.93 14.57
N THR A 235 -7.02 14.22 13.51
CA THR A 235 -7.49 14.06 12.13
C THR A 235 -7.82 12.60 11.81
N LEU A 236 -6.93 11.67 12.16
CA LEU A 236 -7.11 10.23 11.99
C LEU A 236 -8.35 9.72 12.73
N LEU A 237 -8.49 10.04 14.02
CA LEU A 237 -9.63 9.59 14.81
C LEU A 237 -10.94 10.21 14.30
N ARG A 238 -10.90 11.47 13.82
CA ARG A 238 -12.08 12.10 13.21
C ARG A 238 -12.48 11.38 11.92
N ILE A 239 -11.52 10.98 11.08
CA ILE A 239 -11.80 10.17 9.89
C ILE A 239 -12.41 8.82 10.31
N ALA A 240 -11.89 8.19 11.37
CA ALA A 240 -12.43 6.95 11.94
C ALA A 240 -13.88 7.07 12.41
N ALA A 241 -14.21 8.15 13.11
CA ALA A 241 -15.58 8.46 13.51
C ALA A 241 -16.48 8.70 12.28
N ARG A 242 -16.02 9.51 11.32
CA ARG A 242 -16.77 9.86 10.10
C ARG A 242 -17.13 8.65 9.23
N TYR A 243 -16.24 7.68 9.11
CA TYR A 243 -16.44 6.48 8.28
C TYR A 243 -16.88 5.24 9.06
N ASN A 244 -17.13 5.39 10.36
CA ASN A 244 -17.60 4.32 11.24
C ASN A 244 -16.65 3.11 11.29
N TYR A 245 -15.39 3.36 11.63
CA TYR A 245 -14.42 2.30 11.96
C TYR A 245 -13.66 2.55 13.28
N LEU A 246 -14.12 3.52 14.09
CA LEU A 246 -13.46 3.91 15.34
C LEU A 246 -13.44 2.77 16.37
N PHE A 247 -14.53 2.02 16.49
CA PHE A 247 -14.63 0.88 17.41
C PHE A 247 -13.74 -0.29 16.99
N GLU A 248 -13.63 -0.55 15.70
CA GLU A 248 -12.73 -1.56 15.17
C GLU A 248 -11.27 -1.17 15.38
N LEU A 249 -10.95 0.12 15.21
CA LEU A 249 -9.64 0.66 15.52
C LEU A 249 -9.31 0.49 17.02
N GLU A 250 -10.24 0.80 17.92
CA GLU A 250 -10.10 0.56 19.37
C GLU A 250 -9.80 -0.91 19.67
N LYS A 251 -10.58 -1.82 19.08
CA LYS A 251 -10.46 -3.26 19.31
C LYS A 251 -9.15 -3.85 18.76
N GLU A 252 -8.81 -3.54 17.50
CA GLU A 252 -7.69 -4.18 16.81
C GLU A 252 -6.32 -3.71 17.31
N TYR A 253 -6.26 -2.46 17.82
CA TYR A 253 -5.04 -1.86 18.36
C TYR A 253 -5.06 -1.72 19.89
N GLY A 254 -6.16 -2.05 20.57
CA GLY A 254 -6.27 -1.97 22.02
C GLY A 254 -6.17 -0.54 22.55
N LEU A 255 -6.80 0.42 21.87
CA LEU A 255 -6.77 1.82 22.31
C LEU A 255 -7.74 2.07 23.47
N ASN A 256 -7.42 3.01 24.36
CA ASN A 256 -8.32 3.48 25.40
C ASN A 256 -9.04 4.74 24.93
N LEU A 257 -10.24 4.58 24.35
CA LEU A 257 -11.04 5.72 23.90
C LEU A 257 -12.01 6.23 24.97
N ARG A 258 -12.09 5.59 26.14
CA ARG A 258 -13.05 5.94 27.20
C ARG A 258 -13.03 7.43 27.61
N PRO A 259 -11.87 8.11 27.75
CA PRO A 259 -11.85 9.53 28.08
C PRO A 259 -12.53 10.39 27.00
N LEU A 260 -12.26 10.10 25.72
CA LEU A 260 -12.88 10.79 24.58
C LEU A 260 -14.40 10.59 24.59
N PHE A 261 -14.87 9.36 24.80
CA PHE A 261 -16.29 9.05 24.87
C PHE A 261 -16.99 9.77 26.01
N SER A 262 -16.38 9.77 27.20
CA SER A 262 -16.92 10.43 28.39
C SER A 262 -17.04 11.94 28.17
N PHE A 263 -15.97 12.57 27.66
CA PHE A 263 -15.95 13.99 27.31
C PHE A 263 -17.00 14.33 26.26
N ALA A 264 -17.02 13.61 25.13
CA ALA A 264 -17.96 13.84 24.05
C ALA A 264 -19.42 13.75 24.53
N HIS A 265 -19.75 12.77 25.37
CA HIS A 265 -21.08 12.59 25.92
C HIS A 265 -21.52 13.70 26.87
N GLN A 266 -20.61 14.23 27.68
CA GLN A 266 -20.89 15.30 28.64
C GLN A 266 -21.01 16.67 27.97
N THR A 267 -20.29 16.89 26.86
CA THR A 267 -20.14 18.21 26.24
C THR A 267 -21.07 18.41 25.04
N TYR A 268 -21.25 17.40 24.19
CA TYR A 268 -21.92 17.54 22.91
C TYR A 268 -23.31 16.92 22.89
N GLN A 269 -24.19 17.49 22.06
CA GLN A 269 -25.55 16.99 21.82
C GLN A 269 -25.64 16.28 20.47
N LYS A 270 -26.75 15.59 20.23
CA LYS A 270 -27.03 14.96 18.93
C LYS A 270 -26.97 16.00 17.80
N ASN A 271 -26.24 15.70 16.73
CA ASN A 271 -26.05 16.62 15.61
C ASN A 271 -25.90 15.83 14.29
N PRO A 272 -26.98 15.78 13.48
CA PRO A 272 -27.00 14.98 12.25
C PRO A 272 -25.95 15.38 11.20
N VAL A 273 -25.39 16.59 11.26
CA VAL A 273 -24.28 17.01 10.37
C VAL A 273 -23.06 16.10 10.54
N PHE A 274 -22.85 15.59 11.75
CA PHE A 274 -21.74 14.74 12.13
C PHE A 274 -22.08 13.24 12.08
N ALA A 275 -23.24 12.86 11.54
CA ALA A 275 -23.61 11.47 11.37
C ALA A 275 -22.59 10.74 10.47
N PRO A 276 -22.16 9.52 10.83
CA PRO A 276 -21.20 8.77 10.05
C PRO A 276 -21.76 8.42 8.66
N LYS A 277 -20.87 8.38 7.65
CA LYS A 277 -21.28 8.09 6.25
C LYS A 277 -21.85 6.67 6.06
N ASN A 278 -21.48 5.72 6.92
CA ASN A 278 -21.88 4.31 6.88
C ASN A 278 -22.85 3.95 8.02
N SER A 279 -23.91 4.73 8.23
CA SER A 279 -24.83 4.58 9.37
C SER A 279 -25.91 3.50 9.23
N LYS A 280 -26.03 2.83 8.08
CA LYS A 280 -27.20 1.96 7.77
C LYS A 280 -27.44 0.79 8.74
N ASN A 281 -26.42 0.37 9.48
CA ASN A 281 -26.49 -0.76 10.41
C ASN A 281 -26.33 -0.34 11.87
N LEU A 282 -26.26 0.96 12.16
CA LEU A 282 -26.09 1.47 13.52
C LEU A 282 -27.46 1.56 14.21
N SER A 283 -27.49 1.23 15.49
CA SER A 283 -28.61 1.61 16.35
C SER A 283 -28.65 3.13 16.55
N GLU A 284 -29.81 3.67 16.92
CA GLU A 284 -29.96 5.11 17.19
C GLU A 284 -28.99 5.60 18.27
N ARG A 285 -28.71 4.76 19.26
CA ARG A 285 -27.77 5.05 20.35
C ARG A 285 -26.33 5.13 19.84
N GLU A 286 -25.88 4.16 19.05
CA GLU A 286 -24.52 4.16 18.49
C GLU A 286 -24.33 5.34 17.53
N GLN A 287 -25.35 5.68 16.76
CA GLN A 287 -25.31 6.85 15.89
C GLN A 287 -25.15 8.14 16.70
N GLU A 288 -25.96 8.34 17.76
CA GLU A 288 -25.86 9.52 18.61
C GLU A 288 -24.48 9.62 19.29
N GLU A 289 -23.94 8.50 19.75
CA GLU A 289 -22.61 8.43 20.35
C GLU A 289 -21.51 8.86 19.36
N LEU A 290 -21.53 8.32 18.14
CA LEU A 290 -20.59 8.70 17.09
C LEU A 290 -20.75 10.16 16.64
N GLU A 291 -21.98 10.69 16.58
CA GLU A 291 -22.22 12.10 16.28
C GLU A 291 -21.55 13.03 17.31
N LYS A 292 -21.65 12.70 18.61
CA LYS A 292 -21.00 13.46 19.69
C LYS A 292 -19.48 13.37 19.62
N ILE A 293 -18.95 12.16 19.42
CA ILE A 293 -17.50 11.94 19.30
C ILE A 293 -16.93 12.67 18.09
N HIS A 294 -17.63 12.62 16.96
CA HIS A 294 -17.20 13.27 15.73
C HIS A 294 -17.20 14.80 15.86
N GLN A 295 -18.16 15.40 16.58
CA GLN A 295 -18.11 16.83 16.93
C GLN A 295 -16.88 17.15 17.79
N ALA A 296 -16.67 16.40 18.87
CA ALA A 296 -15.53 16.59 19.76
C ALA A 296 -14.20 16.55 19.00
N LEU A 297 -13.98 15.49 18.22
CA LEU A 297 -12.76 15.33 17.42
C LEU A 297 -12.59 16.42 16.36
N SER A 298 -13.68 16.92 15.77
CA SER A 298 -13.59 18.00 14.78
C SER A 298 -13.15 19.31 15.43
N ILE A 299 -13.71 19.67 16.58
CA ILE A 299 -13.29 20.89 17.31
C ILE A 299 -11.85 20.76 17.80
N LEU A 300 -11.48 19.63 18.40
CA LEU A 300 -10.11 19.38 18.85
C LEU A 300 -9.13 19.46 17.67
N GLN A 301 -9.45 18.86 16.53
CA GLN A 301 -8.63 18.95 15.33
C GLN A 301 -8.45 20.42 14.92
N PHE A 302 -9.54 21.20 14.77
CA PHE A 302 -9.43 22.59 14.32
C PHE A 302 -8.63 23.46 15.29
N LYS A 303 -8.74 23.23 16.60
CA LYS A 303 -7.89 23.88 17.60
C LYS A 303 -6.42 23.51 17.45
N SER A 304 -6.12 22.22 17.29
CA SER A 304 -4.74 21.71 17.11
C SER A 304 -4.09 22.26 15.83
N GLU A 305 -4.82 22.24 14.71
CA GLU A 305 -4.38 22.79 13.43
C GLU A 305 -4.10 24.30 13.54
N HIS A 306 -4.93 25.03 14.28
CA HIS A 306 -4.72 26.45 14.52
C HIS A 306 -3.43 26.71 15.31
N GLN A 307 -3.25 26.03 16.45
CA GLN A 307 -2.03 26.17 17.26
C GLN A 307 -0.77 25.82 16.45
N LEU A 308 -0.86 24.86 15.53
CA LEU A 308 0.21 24.51 14.59
C LEU A 308 0.57 25.66 13.65
N LEU A 309 -0.45 26.27 13.04
CA LEU A 309 -0.24 27.39 12.13
C LEU A 309 0.25 28.65 12.84
N ASP A 310 0.00 28.82 14.13
CA ASP A 310 0.57 29.91 14.93
C ASP A 310 2.07 29.72 15.19
N ARG A 311 2.50 28.49 15.46
CA ARG A 311 3.93 28.18 15.66
C ARG A 311 4.71 28.02 14.35
N ARG A 312 4.04 27.90 13.19
CA ARG A 312 4.64 27.76 11.83
C ARG A 312 4.11 28.79 10.82
N PRO A 313 4.29 30.11 11.04
CA PRO A 313 3.88 31.12 10.07
C PRO A 313 4.55 30.95 8.69
N GLU A 314 5.74 30.34 8.64
CA GLU A 314 6.48 30.02 7.42
C GLU A 314 5.73 29.08 6.47
N PHE A 315 4.73 28.34 6.94
CA PHE A 315 3.87 27.51 6.09
C PHE A 315 2.91 28.33 5.20
N LYS A 316 2.73 29.62 5.48
CA LYS A 316 1.91 30.55 4.68
C LYS A 316 0.46 30.07 4.49
N MET A 317 -0.13 29.55 5.56
CA MET A 317 -1.49 29.01 5.61
C MET A 317 -2.39 29.76 6.62
N ASP A 318 -2.11 31.03 6.89
CA ASP A 318 -2.91 31.86 7.80
C ASP A 318 -4.38 31.97 7.36
N ASP A 319 -4.67 31.78 6.07
CA ASP A 319 -6.03 31.73 5.55
C ASP A 319 -6.85 30.57 6.17
N ARG A 320 -6.17 29.54 6.69
CA ARG A 320 -6.76 28.35 7.32
C ARG A 320 -6.97 28.47 8.83
N LYS A 321 -6.59 29.59 9.45
CA LYS A 321 -6.93 29.93 10.85
C LYS A 321 -8.41 30.32 11.00
N LEU A 322 -9.31 29.42 10.60
CA LEU A 322 -10.72 29.71 10.38
C LEU A 322 -11.50 30.03 11.66
N LEU A 323 -11.08 29.50 12.80
CA LEU A 323 -11.76 29.76 14.08
C LEU A 323 -11.73 31.26 14.45
N GLU A 324 -10.67 31.98 14.12
CA GLU A 324 -10.57 33.43 14.39
C GLU A 324 -11.42 34.29 13.45
N LYS A 325 -11.97 33.70 12.38
CA LYS A 325 -12.79 34.40 11.38
C LYS A 325 -14.30 34.29 11.67
N ILE A 326 -14.66 33.60 12.75
CA ILE A 326 -16.05 33.33 13.12
C ILE A 326 -16.55 34.45 14.04
N ASP A 327 -17.69 35.02 13.68
CA ASP A 327 -18.55 35.73 14.62
C ASP A 327 -19.44 34.69 15.31
N TYR A 328 -19.09 34.33 16.54
CA TYR A 328 -19.78 33.31 17.33
C TYR A 328 -21.17 33.76 17.80
N GLU A 329 -21.41 35.06 17.94
CA GLU A 329 -22.71 35.60 18.34
C GLU A 329 -23.68 35.60 17.15
N ALA A 330 -23.21 36.08 15.99
CA ALA A 330 -24.00 36.07 14.76
C ALA A 330 -24.07 34.67 14.10
N SER A 331 -23.23 33.72 14.54
CA SER A 331 -23.06 32.41 13.89
C SER A 331 -22.71 32.54 12.41
N THR A 332 -21.79 33.44 12.10
CA THR A 332 -21.32 33.69 10.73
C THR A 332 -19.81 33.61 10.63
N ILE A 333 -19.27 33.42 9.42
CA ILE A 333 -17.84 33.43 9.14
C ILE A 333 -17.53 34.33 7.95
N ASP A 334 -16.44 35.10 8.04
CA ASP A 334 -15.88 35.84 6.91
C ASP A 334 -14.85 34.99 6.17
N LEU A 335 -15.15 34.66 4.91
CA LEU A 335 -14.20 34.05 3.98
C LEU A 335 -13.94 35.02 2.82
N GLU A 336 -12.71 35.53 2.73
CA GLU A 336 -12.25 36.40 1.64
C GLU A 336 -13.12 37.66 1.45
N GLY A 337 -13.64 38.24 2.56
CA GLY A 337 -14.48 39.43 2.56
C GLY A 337 -15.97 39.14 2.28
N GLN A 338 -16.37 37.87 2.30
CA GLN A 338 -17.76 37.44 2.13
C GLN A 338 -18.25 36.74 3.39
N LEU A 339 -19.42 37.16 3.88
CA LEU A 339 -20.05 36.64 5.08
C LEU A 339 -20.93 35.42 4.76
N TYR A 340 -20.76 34.33 5.51
CA TYR A 340 -21.54 33.10 5.38
C TYR A 340 -22.17 32.69 6.71
N GLU A 341 -23.37 32.12 6.67
CA GLU A 341 -24.06 31.59 7.86
C GLU A 341 -23.56 30.16 8.18
N LEU A 342 -23.22 29.91 9.44
CA LEU A 342 -22.76 28.60 9.91
C LEU A 342 -23.96 27.70 10.27
N LYS A 343 -23.95 26.45 9.79
CA LYS A 343 -24.98 25.43 10.07
C LYS A 343 -24.42 24.30 10.93
N GLY A 344 -25.27 23.74 11.80
CA GLY A 344 -24.91 22.58 12.62
C GLY A 344 -23.72 22.84 13.55
N THR A 345 -23.61 24.05 14.08
CA THR A 345 -22.52 24.51 14.94
C THR A 345 -22.36 23.61 16.17
N CYS A 346 -21.11 23.35 16.56
CA CYS A 346 -20.75 22.58 17.73
C CYS A 346 -19.59 23.25 18.48
N PHE A 347 -19.73 24.55 18.79
CA PHE A 347 -18.65 25.36 19.37
C PHE A 347 -18.71 25.44 20.91
N GLN A 348 -19.27 24.42 21.58
CA GLN A 348 -19.51 24.43 23.03
C GLN A 348 -18.24 24.67 23.86
N THR A 349 -17.07 24.27 23.34
CA THR A 349 -15.77 24.39 24.04
C THR A 349 -14.88 25.48 23.48
N ILE A 350 -15.36 26.29 22.53
CA ILE A 350 -14.61 27.39 21.94
C ILE A 350 -14.72 28.61 22.85
N GLN A 351 -13.58 29.24 23.16
CA GLN A 351 -13.52 30.52 23.86
C GLN A 351 -13.31 31.62 22.81
N PRO A 352 -14.27 32.53 22.57
CA PRO A 352 -14.17 33.51 21.47
C PRO A 352 -12.90 34.38 21.50
N ASP A 353 -12.40 34.73 22.69
CA ASP A 353 -11.18 35.53 22.86
C ASP A 353 -9.89 34.75 22.54
N ASP A 354 -9.95 33.41 22.60
CA ASP A 354 -8.82 32.54 22.30
C ASP A 354 -9.31 31.18 21.74
N PRO A 355 -9.85 31.15 20.50
CA PRO A 355 -10.68 30.05 20.03
C PRO A 355 -9.91 28.76 19.78
N LYS A 356 -8.59 28.86 19.66
CA LYS A 356 -7.65 27.74 19.48
C LYS A 356 -7.25 27.04 20.78
N LYS A 357 -7.49 27.65 21.94
CA LYS A 357 -7.03 27.13 23.23
C LYS A 357 -7.75 25.85 23.62
N PHE A 358 -6.98 24.84 24.04
CA PHE A 358 -7.53 23.66 24.67
C PHE A 358 -7.98 23.95 26.10
N LEU A 359 -9.15 23.45 26.46
CA LEU A 359 -9.57 23.33 27.85
C LEU A 359 -8.74 22.24 28.55
N GLU A 360 -8.64 22.31 29.88
CA GLU A 360 -7.87 21.32 30.65
C GLU A 360 -8.37 19.88 30.40
N GLU A 361 -9.69 19.68 30.33
CA GLU A 361 -10.29 18.38 30.02
C GLU A 361 -10.02 17.93 28.58
N GLU A 362 -9.94 18.85 27.62
CA GLU A 362 -9.56 18.54 26.24
C GLU A 362 -8.11 18.04 26.17
N GLN A 363 -7.20 18.71 26.87
CA GLN A 363 -5.78 18.30 26.92
C GLN A 363 -5.63 16.90 27.55
N LYS A 364 -6.34 16.62 28.66
CA LYS A 364 -6.34 15.28 29.29
C LYS A 364 -6.81 14.18 28.32
N VAL A 365 -7.83 14.46 27.51
CA VAL A 365 -8.31 13.53 26.47
C VAL A 365 -7.22 13.30 25.43
N ILE A 366 -6.61 14.35 24.90
CA ILE A 366 -5.56 14.26 23.87
C ILE A 366 -4.36 13.45 24.41
N ASP A 367 -3.87 13.77 25.61
CA ASP A 367 -2.73 13.09 26.21
C ASP A 367 -3.01 11.59 26.44
N SER A 368 -4.22 11.25 26.90
CA SER A 368 -4.62 9.85 27.06
C SER A 368 -4.69 9.11 25.72
N LEU A 369 -5.22 9.75 24.67
CA LEU A 369 -5.31 9.16 23.33
C LEU A 369 -3.92 8.95 22.74
N MET A 370 -3.06 9.97 22.84
CA MET A 370 -1.67 9.92 22.35
C MET A 370 -0.88 8.81 23.03
N TYR A 371 -0.93 8.77 24.37
CA TYR A 371 -0.28 7.72 25.15
C TYR A 371 -0.77 6.34 24.71
N SER A 372 -2.08 6.16 24.60
CA SER A 372 -2.66 4.88 24.19
C SER A 372 -2.24 4.45 22.78
N PHE A 373 -2.14 5.40 21.84
CA PHE A 373 -1.76 5.13 20.46
C PHE A 373 -0.29 4.69 20.36
N GLN A 374 0.61 5.44 21.01
CA GLN A 374 2.05 5.17 20.97
C GLN A 374 2.47 3.90 21.71
N HIS A 375 1.71 3.49 22.75
CA HIS A 375 2.04 2.32 23.59
C HIS A 375 1.31 1.03 23.17
N SER A 376 0.52 1.06 22.11
CA SER A 376 -0.05 -0.16 21.53
C SER A 376 1.03 -1.00 20.85
N LEU A 377 1.25 -2.23 21.34
CA LEU A 377 2.26 -3.15 20.78
C LEU A 377 2.07 -3.42 19.28
N ARG A 378 0.82 -3.59 18.85
CA ARG A 378 0.51 -3.82 17.43
C ARG A 378 0.70 -2.55 16.61
N MET A 379 0.34 -1.38 17.15
CA MET A 379 0.58 -0.10 16.48
C MET A 379 2.08 0.14 16.29
N GLN A 380 2.87 -0.03 17.34
CA GLN A 380 4.33 0.08 17.28
C GLN A 380 4.90 -0.82 16.18
N LYS A 381 4.54 -2.12 16.21
CA LYS A 381 4.98 -3.07 15.18
C LYS A 381 4.65 -2.62 13.76
N HIS A 382 3.42 -2.14 13.52
CA HIS A 382 2.98 -1.71 12.20
C HIS A 382 3.66 -0.41 11.76
N MET A 383 3.78 0.59 12.64
CA MET A 383 4.39 1.88 12.33
C MET A 383 5.89 1.76 12.13
N THR A 384 6.59 0.99 12.97
CA THR A 384 8.01 0.68 12.77
C THR A 384 8.23 0.04 11.41
N PHE A 385 7.45 -0.97 11.04
CA PHE A 385 7.56 -1.60 9.72
C PHE A 385 7.27 -0.62 8.57
N LEU A 386 6.24 0.23 8.72
CA LEU A 386 5.86 1.20 7.70
C LEU A 386 6.94 2.28 7.50
N ILE A 387 7.63 2.69 8.56
CA ILE A 387 8.76 3.62 8.49
C ILE A 387 10.00 2.92 7.90
N GLU A 388 10.27 1.67 8.27
CA GLU A 388 11.44 0.90 7.79
C GLU A 388 11.34 0.48 6.32
N LYS A 389 10.12 0.18 5.84
CA LYS A 389 9.87 -0.27 4.46
C LYS A 389 9.31 0.82 3.56
N GLY A 390 9.04 1.99 4.12
CA GLY A 390 8.38 3.06 3.42
C GLY A 390 9.29 4.21 3.02
N GLY A 391 8.85 4.97 2.04
CA GLY A 391 9.47 6.23 1.62
C GLY A 391 8.46 7.13 0.91
N MET A 392 8.89 8.35 0.57
CA MET A 392 8.04 9.27 -0.20
C MET A 392 8.00 8.90 -1.69
N TYR A 393 9.04 8.22 -2.17
CA TYR A 393 9.13 7.68 -3.53
C TYR A 393 10.12 6.53 -3.59
N LEU A 394 10.07 5.75 -4.67
CA LEU A 394 11.08 4.76 -5.02
C LEU A 394 11.41 4.84 -6.51
N THR A 395 12.68 4.66 -6.84
CA THR A 395 13.10 4.36 -8.22
C THR A 395 13.56 2.91 -8.28
N ASN A 396 12.75 2.06 -8.91
CA ASN A 396 13.04 0.63 -9.04
C ASN A 396 12.84 0.18 -10.50
N ASN A 397 13.81 -0.56 -11.04
CA ASN A 397 13.81 -1.07 -12.41
C ASN A 397 13.54 0.03 -13.47
N GLN A 398 14.08 1.23 -13.24
CA GLN A 398 13.90 2.42 -14.07
C GLN A 398 12.46 2.93 -14.14
N HIS A 399 11.63 2.58 -13.15
CA HIS A 399 10.30 3.13 -12.94
C HIS A 399 10.31 3.97 -11.66
N VAL A 400 9.48 5.01 -11.64
CA VAL A 400 9.35 5.93 -10.50
C VAL A 400 7.99 5.69 -9.85
N LEU A 401 7.99 5.38 -8.56
CA LEU A 401 6.80 5.13 -7.77
C LEU A 401 6.64 6.29 -6.77
N PHE A 402 5.45 6.86 -6.71
CA PHE A 402 5.03 7.77 -5.63
C PHE A 402 3.51 7.85 -5.56
N HIS A 403 2.94 8.09 -4.38
CA HIS A 403 1.49 8.04 -4.20
C HIS A 403 0.74 9.25 -4.77
N GLY A 404 1.14 10.47 -4.42
CA GLY A 404 0.40 11.70 -4.72
C GLY A 404 0.79 12.38 -6.04
N CYS A 405 1.53 13.47 -5.96
CA CYS A 405 1.92 14.30 -7.10
C CYS A 405 3.31 14.93 -6.92
N ILE A 406 3.83 15.47 -8.01
CA ILE A 406 4.97 16.41 -7.98
C ILE A 406 4.41 17.83 -8.12
N PRO A 407 4.54 18.70 -7.11
CA PRO A 407 3.97 20.04 -7.18
C PRO A 407 4.52 20.87 -8.34
N VAL A 408 3.63 21.29 -9.24
CA VAL A 408 3.98 22.11 -10.42
C VAL A 408 2.99 23.24 -10.66
N ASP A 409 3.41 24.24 -11.44
CA ASP A 409 2.53 25.25 -12.00
C ASP A 409 1.82 24.77 -13.28
N GLU A 410 0.94 25.60 -13.85
CA GLU A 410 0.19 25.32 -15.08
C GLU A 410 1.10 25.10 -16.31
N LYS A 411 2.38 25.49 -16.25
CA LYS A 411 3.37 25.28 -17.32
C LYS A 411 4.25 24.05 -17.05
N GLY A 412 3.96 23.28 -16.00
CA GLY A 412 4.74 22.13 -15.58
C GLY A 412 6.11 22.49 -14.98
N GLN A 413 6.31 23.72 -14.50
CA GLN A 413 7.50 24.09 -13.74
C GLN A 413 7.37 23.65 -12.29
N LEU A 414 8.44 23.07 -11.75
CA LEU A 414 8.49 22.59 -10.37
C LEU A 414 8.27 23.77 -9.41
N LEU A 415 7.25 23.65 -8.57
CA LEU A 415 7.03 24.58 -7.48
C LEU A 415 8.00 24.28 -6.35
N ALA A 416 8.49 25.34 -5.72
CA ALA A 416 9.38 25.23 -4.57
C ALA A 416 8.62 25.45 -3.27
N PHE A 417 8.87 24.57 -2.30
CA PHE A 417 8.52 24.78 -0.91
C PHE A 417 9.67 25.49 -0.21
N GLU A 418 9.38 26.63 0.41
CA GLU A 418 10.38 27.52 0.98
C GLU A 418 10.33 27.47 2.51
N LEU A 419 11.42 27.04 3.13
CA LEU A 419 11.71 27.20 4.57
C LEU A 419 13.05 27.93 4.69
N ASP A 420 14.03 27.35 5.40
CA ASP A 420 15.42 27.83 5.40
C ASP A 420 16.11 27.61 4.04
N GLN A 421 15.63 26.62 3.29
CA GLN A 421 16.07 26.28 1.94
C GLN A 421 14.85 26.06 1.04
N SER A 422 15.10 26.09 -0.27
CA SER A 422 14.09 25.90 -1.31
C SER A 422 14.12 24.45 -1.80
N TYR A 423 13.06 23.70 -1.57
CA TYR A 423 12.96 22.28 -1.97
C TYR A 423 11.94 22.11 -3.10
N ARG A 424 12.29 21.38 -4.15
CA ARG A 424 11.40 21.13 -5.31
C ARG A 424 11.64 19.75 -5.92
N GLY A 425 10.70 19.25 -6.72
CA GLY A 425 10.88 17.99 -7.46
C GLY A 425 11.28 16.82 -6.55
N LYS A 426 12.29 16.05 -6.97
CA LYS A 426 12.80 14.89 -6.21
C LYS A 426 13.33 15.29 -4.82
N GLU A 427 13.97 16.45 -4.72
CA GLU A 427 14.54 16.96 -3.47
C GLU A 427 13.45 17.22 -2.42
N LEU A 428 12.28 17.69 -2.84
CA LEU A 428 11.14 17.91 -1.95
C LEU A 428 10.64 16.62 -1.30
N LEU A 429 10.55 15.54 -2.07
CA LEU A 429 10.13 14.24 -1.53
C LEU A 429 11.17 13.70 -0.55
N GLY A 430 12.46 13.78 -0.89
CA GLY A 430 13.55 13.40 0.01
C GLY A 430 13.60 14.25 1.29
N PHE A 431 13.24 15.54 1.20
CA PHE A 431 13.11 16.41 2.36
C PHE A 431 12.00 15.90 3.30
N PHE A 432 10.78 15.69 2.82
CA PHE A 432 9.68 15.18 3.66
C PHE A 432 10.01 13.82 4.28
N GLU A 433 10.62 12.91 3.52
CA GLU A 433 11.05 11.60 4.02
C GLU A 433 12.04 11.71 5.17
N LYS A 434 13.01 12.63 5.06
CA LYS A 434 13.97 12.91 6.12
C LYS A 434 13.28 13.44 7.37
N GLN A 435 12.29 14.33 7.23
CA GLN A 435 11.57 14.90 8.38
C GLN A 435 10.71 13.85 9.09
N ILE A 436 10.02 12.99 8.33
CA ILE A 436 9.27 11.86 8.89
C ILE A 436 10.22 10.94 9.68
N THR A 437 11.37 10.59 9.10
CA THR A 437 12.38 9.76 9.76
C THR A 437 12.99 10.43 10.99
N GLU A 438 13.17 11.75 10.98
CA GLU A 438 13.68 12.52 12.12
C GLU A 438 12.68 12.53 13.27
N SER A 439 11.40 12.82 12.98
CA SER A 439 10.30 12.82 13.95
C SER A 439 10.14 11.44 14.62
N ALA A 440 10.35 10.35 13.88
CA ALA A 440 10.30 8.99 14.43
C ALA A 440 11.40 8.65 15.45
N LYS A 441 12.45 9.48 15.62
CA LYS A 441 13.55 9.25 16.59
C LYS A 441 13.17 9.62 18.01
N ASP A 442 12.27 10.59 18.18
CA ASP A 442 11.79 11.03 19.50
C ASP A 442 10.28 11.21 19.48
N LEU A 443 9.57 10.16 19.89
CA LEU A 443 8.11 10.13 19.95
C LEU A 443 7.52 11.09 21.01
N THR A 444 8.36 11.71 21.85
CA THR A 444 7.90 12.67 22.87
C THR A 444 7.86 14.10 22.34
N ALA A 445 8.53 14.38 21.22
CA ALA A 445 8.50 15.67 20.56
C ALA A 445 7.16 15.85 19.83
N LYS A 446 6.38 16.86 20.25
CA LYS A 446 5.02 17.12 19.72
C LYS A 446 4.94 18.34 18.81
N GLU A 447 5.81 19.32 19.04
CA GLU A 447 5.73 20.67 18.47
C GLU A 447 7.02 21.10 17.76
N ASP A 448 7.90 20.16 17.41
CA ASP A 448 9.07 20.43 16.59
C ASP A 448 8.70 20.50 15.10
N LEU A 449 9.61 21.06 14.30
CA LEU A 449 9.36 21.27 12.87
C LEU A 449 9.16 19.95 12.11
N ALA A 450 9.90 18.89 12.46
CA ALA A 450 9.82 17.62 11.74
C ALA A 450 8.44 16.99 11.94
N THR A 451 7.93 17.00 13.17
CA THR A 451 6.59 16.51 13.53
C THR A 451 5.48 17.34 12.88
N ASP A 452 5.59 18.67 12.87
CA ASP A 452 4.60 19.55 12.22
C ASP A 452 4.58 19.37 10.68
N LEU A 453 5.73 19.06 10.07
CA LEU A 453 5.83 18.81 8.63
C LEU A 453 5.11 17.53 8.19
N ILE A 454 4.91 16.56 9.09
CA ILE A 454 4.10 15.37 8.79
C ILE A 454 2.63 15.78 8.58
N TRP A 455 2.09 16.66 9.44
CA TRP A 455 0.74 17.20 9.25
C TRP A 455 0.69 18.12 8.00
N TYR A 456 1.74 18.89 7.74
CA TYR A 456 1.81 19.67 6.51
C TYR A 456 1.74 18.77 5.27
N ALA A 457 2.38 17.60 5.29
CA ALA A 457 2.29 16.65 4.18
C ALA A 457 0.83 16.20 3.91
N TRP A 458 -0.06 16.23 4.91
CA TRP A 458 -1.48 15.89 4.73
C TRP A 458 -2.32 17.02 4.09
N SER A 459 -2.01 18.29 4.39
CA SER A 459 -2.94 19.40 4.10
C SER A 459 -2.31 20.61 3.39
N GLY A 460 -0.98 20.65 3.30
CA GLY A 460 -0.22 21.77 2.78
C GLY A 460 -0.30 21.87 1.25
N PRO A 461 -0.44 23.08 0.68
CA PRO A 461 -0.64 23.27 -0.76
C PRO A 461 0.55 22.84 -1.63
N PHE A 462 1.76 22.84 -1.05
CA PHE A 462 2.99 22.37 -1.71
C PHE A 462 3.34 20.93 -1.33
N SER A 463 2.47 20.22 -0.60
CA SER A 463 2.73 18.82 -0.25
C SER A 463 2.63 17.92 -1.48
N PRO A 464 3.61 17.02 -1.70
CA PRO A 464 3.52 15.94 -2.68
C PRO A 464 2.33 14.99 -2.44
N LEU A 465 1.86 14.83 -1.19
CA LEU A 465 0.80 13.88 -0.84
C LEU A 465 -0.60 14.50 -0.85
N PHE A 466 -0.72 15.83 -0.73
CA PHE A 466 -2.02 16.48 -0.72
C PHE A 466 -2.52 16.80 -2.14
N GLY A 467 -1.70 17.53 -2.90
CA GLY A 467 -1.97 17.90 -4.29
C GLY A 467 -3.20 18.78 -4.50
N LYS A 468 -3.57 19.61 -3.51
CA LYS A 468 -4.70 20.55 -3.61
C LYS A 468 -4.35 21.90 -2.98
N SER A 469 -5.07 22.94 -3.37
CA SER A 469 -4.82 24.31 -2.89
C SER A 469 -5.19 24.54 -1.42
N LYS A 470 -6.19 23.82 -0.89
CA LYS A 470 -6.66 23.93 0.50
C LYS A 470 -7.42 22.69 0.92
N MET A 471 -7.48 22.42 2.23
CA MET A 471 -8.33 21.39 2.83
C MET A 471 -9.67 21.99 3.26
N ALA A 472 -10.74 21.74 2.51
CA ALA A 472 -12.04 22.40 2.72
C ALA A 472 -12.96 21.65 3.72
N THR A 473 -12.38 21.01 4.74
CA THR A 473 -13.18 20.15 5.64
C THR A 473 -14.10 20.95 6.55
N PHE A 474 -13.63 22.08 7.07
CA PHE A 474 -14.46 23.00 7.87
C PHE A 474 -15.65 23.48 7.05
N GLU A 475 -15.40 23.98 5.83
CA GLU A 475 -16.44 24.49 4.94
C GLU A 475 -17.49 23.41 4.63
N ARG A 476 -17.07 22.15 4.44
CA ARG A 476 -18.00 21.02 4.21
C ARG A 476 -18.87 20.66 5.41
N TYR A 477 -18.48 21.02 6.62
CA TYR A 477 -19.30 20.77 7.81
C TYR A 477 -20.25 21.91 8.09
N PHE A 478 -19.77 23.14 8.00
CA PHE A 478 -20.52 24.28 8.53
C PHE A 478 -21.15 25.17 7.45
N LEU A 479 -20.76 25.04 6.17
CA LEU A 479 -21.26 25.89 5.08
C LEU A 479 -22.07 25.08 4.06
N THR A 480 -23.10 25.71 3.51
CA THR A 480 -23.99 25.06 2.53
C THR A 480 -23.58 25.35 1.08
N GLU A 481 -22.80 26.40 0.88
CA GLU A 481 -22.44 26.97 -0.40
C GLU A 481 -21.35 26.13 -1.10
N PRO A 482 -21.67 25.41 -2.19
CA PRO A 482 -20.74 24.43 -2.77
C PRO A 482 -19.44 25.00 -3.31
N HIS A 483 -19.40 26.29 -3.71
CA HIS A 483 -18.17 26.93 -4.19
C HIS A 483 -17.11 27.06 -3.09
N THR A 484 -17.53 27.15 -1.82
CA THR A 484 -16.62 27.22 -0.67
C THR A 484 -15.89 25.88 -0.44
N HIS A 485 -16.50 24.77 -0.90
CA HIS A 485 -15.98 23.40 -0.75
C HIS A 485 -14.95 23.00 -1.82
N VAL A 486 -14.69 23.89 -2.78
CA VAL A 486 -13.80 23.61 -3.93
C VAL A 486 -12.35 23.58 -3.46
N GLU A 487 -11.71 22.43 -3.70
CA GLU A 487 -10.27 22.24 -3.49
C GLU A 487 -9.63 22.13 -4.88
N LYS A 488 -8.91 23.18 -5.32
CA LYS A 488 -8.31 23.18 -6.67
C LYS A 488 -7.14 22.19 -6.68
N SER A 489 -7.18 21.22 -7.58
CA SER A 489 -6.12 20.22 -7.71
C SER A 489 -4.85 20.84 -8.29
N ASN A 490 -3.70 20.30 -7.90
CA ASN A 490 -2.42 20.69 -8.50
C ASN A 490 -2.40 20.38 -10.01
N PRO A 491 -1.82 21.26 -10.85
CA PRO A 491 -1.70 21.04 -12.29
C PRO A 491 -1.08 19.71 -12.72
N TYR A 492 -0.24 19.10 -11.86
CA TYR A 492 0.31 17.76 -12.09
C TYR A 492 -0.71 16.73 -12.60
N TYR A 493 -1.92 16.70 -12.03
CA TYR A 493 -2.90 15.65 -12.34
C TYR A 493 -3.45 15.69 -13.76
N HIS A 494 -3.42 16.85 -14.42
CA HIS A 494 -3.77 16.96 -15.83
C HIS A 494 -2.53 16.95 -16.73
N LEU A 495 -1.40 17.53 -16.28
CA LEU A 495 -0.15 17.53 -17.04
C LEU A 495 0.47 16.13 -17.17
N ARG A 496 0.28 15.22 -16.21
CA ARG A 496 0.75 13.82 -16.29
C ARG A 496 0.14 13.02 -17.44
N ASP A 497 -0.92 13.53 -18.06
CA ASP A 497 -1.53 12.93 -19.24
C ASP A 497 -0.72 13.26 -20.52
N GLU A 498 0.12 14.31 -20.45
CA GLU A 498 0.96 14.79 -21.55
C GLU A 498 2.35 14.13 -21.52
N GLU A 499 2.76 13.58 -22.67
CA GLU A 499 4.01 12.81 -22.80
C GLU A 499 5.27 13.59 -22.42
N TRP A 500 5.41 14.83 -22.92
CA TRP A 500 6.56 15.69 -22.66
C TRP A 500 6.75 15.97 -21.16
N PHE A 501 5.65 16.06 -20.40
CA PHE A 501 5.70 16.34 -18.98
C PHE A 501 6.08 15.10 -18.19
N SER A 502 5.50 13.95 -18.53
CA SER A 502 5.88 12.68 -17.90
C SER A 502 7.36 12.34 -18.15
N GLU A 503 7.90 12.64 -19.34
CA GLU A 503 9.35 12.53 -19.60
C GLU A 503 10.18 13.48 -18.74
N LYS A 504 9.72 14.72 -18.55
CA LYS A 504 10.37 15.68 -17.65
C LYS A 504 10.42 15.16 -16.21
N ILE A 505 9.32 14.59 -15.71
CA ILE A 505 9.26 14.00 -14.37
C ILE A 505 10.17 12.77 -14.29
N LEU A 506 10.14 11.84 -15.26
CA LEU A 506 11.06 10.70 -15.26
C LEU A 506 12.54 11.15 -15.22
N ALA A 507 12.89 12.19 -15.98
CA ALA A 507 14.23 12.75 -15.99
C ALA A 507 14.64 13.39 -14.65
N GLU A 508 13.70 14.00 -13.91
CA GLU A 508 13.91 14.53 -12.55
C GLU A 508 14.31 13.42 -11.56
N PHE A 509 13.87 12.19 -11.80
CA PHE A 509 14.20 11.01 -10.99
C PHE A 509 15.35 10.17 -11.55
N ASP A 510 16.13 10.71 -12.49
CA ASP A 510 17.25 10.02 -13.14
C ASP A 510 16.83 8.76 -13.94
N THR A 511 15.55 8.68 -14.33
CA THR A 511 15.02 7.60 -15.18
C THR A 511 14.81 8.10 -16.61
N LYS A 512 15.57 7.54 -17.57
CA LYS A 512 15.53 7.96 -18.99
C LYS A 512 15.48 6.78 -19.97
N GLU A 513 15.36 5.57 -19.45
CA GLU A 513 15.33 4.38 -20.30
C GLU A 513 14.02 4.25 -21.07
N GLU A 514 14.10 3.66 -22.24
CA GLU A 514 12.91 3.34 -23.02
C GLU A 514 12.04 2.33 -22.25
N GLY A 515 10.76 2.64 -22.13
CA GLY A 515 9.82 1.85 -21.32
C GLY A 515 9.80 2.21 -19.83
N SER A 516 10.56 3.20 -19.37
CA SER A 516 10.39 3.80 -18.04
C SER A 516 8.96 4.35 -17.86
N ALA A 517 8.45 4.30 -16.64
CA ALA A 517 7.09 4.70 -16.34
C ALA A 517 6.98 5.26 -14.91
N ILE A 518 6.03 6.18 -14.73
CA ILE A 518 5.59 6.70 -13.45
C ILE A 518 4.41 5.85 -12.99
N ILE A 519 4.45 5.36 -11.76
CA ILE A 519 3.40 4.55 -11.16
C ILE A 519 2.85 5.35 -9.98
N ASN A 520 1.56 5.67 -10.04
CA ASN A 520 0.95 6.66 -9.17
C ASN A 520 -0.44 6.22 -8.65
N GLY A 521 -0.79 6.63 -7.43
CA GLY A 521 -2.08 6.36 -6.78
C GLY A 521 -2.95 7.60 -6.62
N HIS A 522 -3.63 7.72 -5.47
CA HIS A 522 -4.31 8.92 -4.91
C HIS A 522 -5.58 9.40 -5.63
N THR A 523 -5.57 9.39 -6.96
CA THR A 523 -6.68 9.85 -7.78
C THR A 523 -7.46 8.69 -8.38
N PRO A 524 -8.76 8.54 -8.07
CA PRO A 524 -9.56 7.46 -8.63
C PRO A 524 -9.78 7.66 -10.13
N VAL A 525 -9.66 6.58 -10.90
CA VAL A 525 -9.84 6.56 -12.35
C VAL A 525 -11.34 6.49 -12.66
N LYS A 526 -11.86 7.51 -13.34
CA LYS A 526 -13.30 7.61 -13.63
C LYS A 526 -13.67 6.85 -14.91
N VAL A 527 -13.63 5.52 -14.85
CA VAL A 527 -13.92 4.64 -16.01
C VAL A 527 -15.27 4.92 -16.64
N LYS A 528 -16.30 5.18 -15.84
CA LYS A 528 -17.64 5.58 -16.34
C LYS A 528 -17.64 6.86 -17.20
N LYS A 529 -16.60 7.70 -17.08
CA LYS A 529 -16.40 8.91 -17.87
C LYS A 529 -15.40 8.72 -19.01
N GLY A 530 -14.96 7.49 -19.27
CA GLY A 530 -14.01 7.15 -20.33
C GLY A 530 -12.54 7.39 -19.96
N GLU A 531 -12.22 7.67 -18.70
CA GLU A 531 -10.83 7.84 -18.26
C GLU A 531 -10.06 6.52 -18.30
N SER A 532 -8.82 6.57 -18.81
CA SER A 532 -7.90 5.43 -18.86
C SER A 532 -6.91 5.48 -17.70
N PRO A 533 -6.59 4.34 -17.05
CA PRO A 533 -5.49 4.25 -16.08
C PRO A 533 -4.12 4.37 -16.74
N ILE A 534 -4.05 4.26 -18.08
CA ILE A 534 -2.85 4.41 -18.89
C ILE A 534 -2.88 5.81 -19.48
N LYS A 535 -1.85 6.60 -19.18
CA LYS A 535 -1.71 8.00 -19.55
C LYS A 535 -0.37 8.23 -20.26
N ALA A 536 -0.21 9.37 -20.94
CA ALA A 536 1.03 9.77 -21.59
C ALA A 536 1.68 8.65 -22.44
N ASN A 537 0.88 8.02 -23.31
CA ASN A 537 1.33 6.93 -24.20
C ASN A 537 2.01 5.75 -23.47
N GLY A 538 1.57 5.44 -22.25
CA GLY A 538 2.12 4.32 -21.46
C GLY A 538 3.28 4.69 -20.55
N LYS A 539 3.63 5.97 -20.44
CA LYS A 539 4.63 6.47 -19.47
C LYS A 539 4.07 6.70 -18.07
N VAL A 540 2.75 6.69 -17.90
CA VAL A 540 2.10 6.86 -16.60
C VAL A 540 1.02 5.80 -16.39
N PHE A 541 1.13 5.09 -15.27
CA PHE A 541 0.14 4.14 -14.79
C PHE A 541 -0.48 4.66 -13.50
N VAL A 542 -1.77 4.98 -13.56
CA VAL A 542 -2.56 5.33 -12.38
C VAL A 542 -3.23 4.07 -11.89
N ILE A 543 -2.74 3.54 -10.77
CA ILE A 543 -3.33 2.41 -10.08
C ILE A 543 -4.20 2.96 -8.95
N ASP A 544 -5.51 2.88 -9.10
CA ASP A 544 -6.42 3.15 -7.98
C ASP A 544 -6.90 1.81 -7.43
N GLY A 545 -6.68 1.59 -6.14
CA GLY A 545 -7.10 0.35 -5.50
C GLY A 545 -8.57 0.05 -5.70
N GLY A 546 -9.44 1.07 -5.74
CA GLY A 546 -10.89 0.93 -5.91
C GLY A 546 -11.57 -0.05 -4.93
N LEU A 547 -10.82 -0.65 -4.01
CA LEU A 547 -11.24 -1.65 -3.04
C LEU A 547 -12.23 -1.02 -2.08
N SER A 548 -12.00 0.26 -1.76
CA SER A 548 -12.91 1.05 -0.95
C SER A 548 -14.28 1.17 -1.63
N LYS A 549 -15.30 0.64 -0.94
CA LYS A 549 -16.71 0.70 -1.35
C LYS A 549 -17.21 2.12 -1.63
N ALA A 550 -16.58 3.12 -1.01
CA ALA A 550 -16.91 4.52 -1.21
C ALA A 550 -16.66 4.98 -2.67
N TYR A 551 -15.63 4.45 -3.32
CA TYR A 551 -15.23 4.84 -4.68
C TYR A 551 -15.91 4.04 -5.78
N GLN A 552 -16.37 2.82 -5.49
CA GLN A 552 -17.03 1.94 -6.46
C GLN A 552 -18.25 2.59 -7.16
N LYS A 553 -18.98 3.49 -6.46
CA LYS A 553 -20.09 4.24 -7.07
C LYS A 553 -19.62 5.14 -8.21
N THR A 554 -18.47 5.78 -8.02
CA THR A 554 -17.85 6.76 -8.94
C THR A 554 -17.09 6.07 -10.07
N THR A 555 -16.29 5.05 -9.76
CA THR A 555 -15.42 4.35 -10.71
C THR A 555 -16.19 3.35 -11.58
N GLY A 556 -17.16 2.63 -11.00
CA GLY A 556 -17.91 1.56 -11.68
C GLY A 556 -17.22 0.19 -11.68
N ILE A 557 -16.01 0.10 -11.15
CA ILE A 557 -15.20 -1.10 -10.97
C ILE A 557 -14.61 -1.11 -9.55
N ALA A 558 -13.95 -2.19 -9.15
CA ALA A 558 -13.23 -2.30 -7.88
C ALA A 558 -11.73 -1.97 -8.02
N GLY A 559 -11.36 -1.11 -8.98
CA GLY A 559 -10.01 -0.56 -9.16
C GLY A 559 -9.12 -1.32 -10.12
N TYR A 560 -7.86 -0.88 -10.18
CA TYR A 560 -6.80 -1.43 -11.00
C TYR A 560 -5.62 -1.88 -10.15
N SER A 561 -4.94 -2.91 -10.64
CA SER A 561 -3.57 -3.22 -10.21
C SER A 561 -2.67 -3.36 -11.42
N LEU A 562 -1.37 -3.20 -11.21
CA LEU A 562 -0.38 -3.33 -12.26
C LEU A 562 0.52 -4.54 -11.97
N LEU A 563 0.80 -5.33 -13.01
CA LEU A 563 1.81 -6.39 -12.97
C LEU A 563 2.96 -5.98 -13.88
N CYS A 564 4.20 -6.17 -13.44
CA CYS A 564 5.40 -6.05 -14.28
C CYS A 564 6.19 -7.36 -14.24
N ASN A 565 6.13 -8.14 -15.32
CA ASN A 565 6.87 -9.39 -15.44
C ASN A 565 8.04 -9.24 -16.44
N SER A 566 8.73 -10.34 -16.77
CA SER A 566 9.86 -10.30 -17.71
C SER A 566 9.50 -9.85 -19.13
N TYR A 567 8.21 -9.73 -19.47
CA TYR A 567 7.72 -9.25 -20.77
C TYR A 567 7.12 -7.84 -20.72
N GLY A 568 7.09 -7.19 -19.55
CA GLY A 568 6.58 -5.83 -19.36
C GLY A 568 5.29 -5.75 -18.55
N PHE A 569 4.55 -4.65 -18.75
CA PHE A 569 3.39 -4.26 -17.95
C PHE A 569 2.06 -4.88 -18.40
N GLN A 570 1.23 -5.25 -17.42
CA GLN A 570 -0.15 -5.70 -17.59
C GLN A 570 -1.04 -4.99 -16.57
N ILE A 571 -2.15 -4.40 -17.01
CA ILE A 571 -3.15 -3.82 -16.10
C ILE A 571 -4.26 -4.82 -15.90
N VAL A 572 -4.61 -5.01 -14.64
CA VAL A 572 -5.68 -5.91 -14.24
C VAL A 572 -6.82 -5.07 -13.71
N THR A 573 -8.00 -5.27 -14.29
CA THR A 573 -9.23 -4.60 -13.85
C THR A 573 -9.95 -5.51 -12.88
N HIS A 574 -10.23 -4.99 -11.69
CA HIS A 574 -10.95 -5.70 -10.63
C HIS A 574 -12.42 -5.32 -10.63
N TYR A 575 -13.32 -6.29 -10.49
CA TYR A 575 -14.74 -6.06 -10.27
C TYR A 575 -15.10 -6.26 -8.79
N PRO A 576 -16.26 -5.75 -8.33
CA PRO A 576 -16.67 -5.88 -6.93
C PRO A 576 -16.51 -7.30 -6.41
N PHE A 577 -15.74 -7.44 -5.33
CA PHE A 577 -15.42 -8.74 -4.75
C PHE A 577 -16.69 -9.48 -4.32
N LEU A 578 -16.86 -10.70 -4.82
CA LEU A 578 -17.92 -11.61 -4.40
C LEU A 578 -17.41 -12.53 -3.28
N PRO A 579 -18.26 -12.93 -2.32
CA PRO A 579 -17.91 -13.97 -1.36
C PRO A 579 -17.45 -15.25 -2.07
N ILE A 580 -16.52 -15.98 -1.45
CA ILE A 580 -15.88 -17.16 -2.04
C ILE A 580 -16.90 -18.23 -2.44
N GLU A 581 -17.97 -18.39 -1.67
CA GLU A 581 -19.06 -19.32 -1.95
C GLU A 581 -19.71 -19.02 -3.30
N GLN A 582 -19.91 -17.74 -3.60
CA GLN A 582 -20.51 -17.31 -4.86
C GLN A 582 -19.54 -17.44 -6.03
N GLN A 583 -18.24 -17.17 -5.82
CA GLN A 583 -17.23 -17.36 -6.86
C GLN A 583 -17.11 -18.84 -7.26
N PHE A 584 -17.10 -19.73 -6.26
CA PHE A 584 -17.06 -21.18 -6.47
C PHE A 584 -18.31 -21.67 -7.20
N ALA A 585 -19.51 -21.22 -6.80
CA ALA A 585 -20.77 -21.59 -7.44
C ALA A 585 -20.90 -21.10 -8.88
N LYS A 586 -20.47 -19.85 -9.16
CA LYS A 586 -20.49 -19.28 -10.52
C LYS A 586 -19.36 -19.77 -11.40
N LYS A 587 -18.37 -20.49 -10.84
CA LYS A 587 -17.12 -20.90 -11.50
C LYS A 587 -16.42 -19.74 -12.22
N SER A 588 -16.52 -18.53 -11.65
CA SER A 588 -16.04 -17.30 -12.24
C SER A 588 -15.20 -16.55 -11.23
N ASP A 589 -13.92 -16.40 -11.58
CA ASP A 589 -13.09 -15.31 -11.08
C ASP A 589 -13.49 -14.05 -11.86
N GLN A 590 -13.99 -13.02 -11.18
CA GLN A 590 -14.43 -11.77 -11.80
C GLN A 590 -13.26 -10.78 -11.90
N THR A 591 -12.15 -11.22 -12.49
CA THR A 591 -11.01 -10.38 -12.83
C THR A 591 -10.79 -10.42 -14.34
N ASN A 592 -10.51 -9.25 -14.93
CA ASN A 592 -10.20 -9.16 -16.34
C ASN A 592 -8.79 -8.58 -16.51
N VAL A 593 -7.88 -9.42 -16.99
CA VAL A 593 -6.48 -9.06 -17.26
C VAL A 593 -6.42 -8.48 -18.67
N LYS A 594 -5.98 -7.22 -18.78
CA LYS A 594 -5.71 -6.59 -20.08
C LYS A 594 -4.21 -6.35 -20.21
N LYS A 595 -3.59 -6.99 -21.21
CA LYS A 595 -2.20 -6.68 -21.56
C LYS A 595 -2.15 -5.26 -22.13
N VAL A 596 -1.24 -4.44 -21.61
CA VAL A 596 -1.18 -3.01 -21.96
C VAL A 596 -0.05 -2.71 -22.92
N ILE A 597 1.06 -3.41 -22.80
CA ILE A 597 2.18 -3.30 -23.73
C ILE A 597 2.14 -4.51 -24.66
N GLU A 598 1.63 -4.31 -25.88
CA GLU A 598 1.63 -5.32 -26.94
C GLU A 598 2.97 -5.40 -27.69
N GLN A 599 3.84 -4.40 -27.51
CA GLN A 599 5.16 -4.42 -28.13
C GLN A 599 5.94 -5.65 -27.67
N GLN A 600 6.53 -6.37 -28.62
CA GLN A 600 7.46 -7.46 -28.37
C GLN A 600 8.77 -6.90 -27.81
N LEU A 601 8.72 -6.37 -26.59
CA LEU A 601 9.93 -6.02 -25.87
C LEU A 601 10.70 -7.32 -25.58
N PRO A 602 12.04 -7.29 -25.72
CA PRO A 602 12.86 -8.44 -25.38
C PRO A 602 12.63 -8.81 -23.90
N ARG A 603 12.66 -10.11 -23.62
CA ARG A 603 12.44 -10.61 -22.27
C ARG A 603 13.53 -10.07 -21.32
N LYS A 604 13.13 -9.31 -20.30
CA LYS A 604 14.03 -8.81 -19.25
C LYS A 604 14.54 -9.95 -18.36
N LEU A 605 15.84 -9.95 -18.10
CA LEU A 605 16.52 -10.84 -17.17
C LEU A 605 16.81 -10.13 -15.86
N ASN A 606 17.22 -10.88 -14.85
CA ASN A 606 17.64 -10.30 -13.57
C ASN A 606 18.77 -9.29 -13.74
N ARG A 607 19.64 -9.46 -14.74
CA ARG A 607 20.72 -8.49 -15.03
C ARG A 607 20.25 -7.10 -15.46
N ASP A 608 19.02 -7.00 -15.94
CA ASP A 608 18.43 -5.75 -16.41
C ASP A 608 17.63 -5.04 -15.29
N THR A 609 17.73 -5.54 -14.05
CA THR A 609 17.02 -5.00 -12.89
C THR A 609 17.96 -4.19 -12.01
N THR A 610 17.40 -3.30 -11.17
CA THR A 610 18.17 -2.59 -10.14
C THR A 610 18.96 -3.57 -9.27
N LYS A 611 18.34 -4.69 -8.88
CA LYS A 611 19.05 -5.74 -8.14
C LYS A 611 20.15 -6.41 -8.94
N GLY A 612 19.95 -6.60 -10.24
CA GLY A 612 20.96 -7.10 -11.17
C GLY A 612 22.21 -6.24 -11.20
N MET A 613 22.03 -4.92 -11.23
CA MET A 613 23.14 -3.96 -11.19
C MET A 613 23.97 -4.11 -9.90
N GLU A 614 23.32 -4.28 -8.74
CA GLU A 614 24.02 -4.57 -7.48
C GLU A 614 24.81 -5.88 -7.53
N LEU A 615 24.23 -6.95 -8.09
CA LEU A 615 24.89 -8.25 -8.23
C LEU A 615 26.09 -8.15 -9.19
N GLN A 616 26.00 -7.38 -10.26
CA GLN A 616 27.12 -7.10 -11.18
C GLN A 616 28.25 -6.33 -10.50
N GLN A 617 27.93 -5.38 -9.62
CA GLN A 617 28.92 -4.69 -8.80
C GLN A 617 29.62 -5.66 -7.82
N GLN A 618 28.87 -6.54 -7.16
CA GLN A 618 29.43 -7.59 -6.29
C GLN A 618 30.36 -8.53 -7.06
N ILE A 619 29.96 -8.98 -8.26
CA ILE A 619 30.83 -9.79 -9.14
C ILE A 619 32.12 -9.03 -9.48
N THR A 620 32.03 -7.74 -9.76
CA THR A 620 33.21 -6.90 -10.05
C THR A 620 34.16 -6.83 -8.86
N GLN A 621 33.63 -6.69 -7.64
CA GLN A 621 34.41 -6.69 -6.40
C GLN A 621 35.06 -8.05 -6.14
N LEU A 622 34.35 -9.15 -6.36
CA LEU A 622 34.88 -10.51 -6.23
C LEU A 622 35.98 -10.80 -7.25
N LYS A 623 35.83 -10.33 -8.50
CA LYS A 623 36.88 -10.42 -9.52
C LYS A 623 38.16 -9.67 -9.11
N ARG A 624 38.02 -8.49 -8.49
CA ARG A 624 39.16 -7.75 -7.91
C ARG A 624 39.84 -8.51 -6.76
N LEU A 625 39.06 -9.13 -5.86
CA LEU A 625 39.62 -9.98 -4.80
C LEU A 625 40.38 -11.18 -5.39
N LEU A 626 39.85 -11.78 -6.46
CA LEU A 626 40.49 -12.90 -7.14
C LEU A 626 41.85 -12.51 -7.74
N ASP A 627 41.94 -11.32 -8.33
CA ASP A 627 43.19 -10.81 -8.89
C ASP A 627 44.17 -10.42 -7.78
N TYR A 628 43.71 -9.79 -6.70
CA TYR A 628 44.52 -9.50 -5.51
C TYR A 628 45.23 -10.74 -4.96
N ARG A 629 44.53 -11.88 -4.93
CA ARG A 629 45.09 -13.16 -4.44
C ARG A 629 46.04 -13.86 -5.42
N LYS A 630 46.15 -13.40 -6.66
CA LYS A 630 47.15 -13.92 -7.61
C LYS A 630 48.49 -13.19 -7.48
N ASP A 631 48.48 -12.01 -6.89
CA ASP A 631 49.65 -11.14 -6.71
C ASP A 631 50.33 -11.32 -5.33
N ASP A 632 49.67 -12.01 -4.40
CA ASP A 632 50.22 -12.58 -3.14
C ASP A 632 50.67 -14.04 -3.36
#